data_AF-A0A433J7W6-F1
#
_entry.id   AF-A0A433J7W6-F1
#
_cell.length_a   1.000
_cell.length_b   1.000
_cell.length_c   1.000
_cell.angle_alpha   90.00
_cell.angle_beta   90.00
_cell.angle_gamma   90.00
#
_symmetry.space_group_name_H-M   'P 1'
#
loop_
_entity.id
_entity.type
_entity.pdbx_description
1 polymer ?
#
loop_
_entity_poly.entity_id
_entity_poly.type
_entity_poly.pdbx_seq_one_letter_code
_entity_poly.pdbx_strand_id
1 'polypeptide(L)'
;MDLLKRLPDMADADLGTLGANAERLALNGNAKQKTAAQAALPAIQEELAVRQARKAAATAATKAAGRGRRKAAVVAAAEAASESA
;
A
#
# COMPACT_ATOMS: atom_id res chain seq x y z
N MET A 1 -25.89 7.69 -2.11
CA MET A 1 -24.56 7.38 -2.69
C MET A 1 -23.78 6.55 -1.67
N ASP A 2 -23.61 5.25 -1.91
CA ASP A 2 -23.14 4.26 -0.91
C ASP A 2 -21.64 4.36 -0.63
N LEU A 3 -21.18 4.58 0.60
CA LEU A 3 -19.76 4.81 0.92
C LEU A 3 -18.79 3.76 0.31
N LEU A 4 -19.23 2.49 0.22
CA LEU A 4 -18.42 1.37 -0.27
C LEU A 4 -17.97 1.53 -1.73
N LYS A 5 -18.82 2.05 -2.61
CA LYS A 5 -18.46 2.29 -4.03
C LYS A 5 -17.29 3.26 -4.26
N ARG A 6 -16.84 3.99 -3.22
CA ARG A 6 -15.86 5.10 -3.28
C ARG A 6 -14.53 4.67 -2.70
N LEU A 7 -14.47 3.50 -2.07
CA LEU A 7 -13.23 2.96 -1.52
C LEU A 7 -12.12 2.86 -2.58
N PRO A 8 -12.39 2.43 -3.84
CA PRO A 8 -11.34 2.35 -4.86
C PRO A 8 -10.72 3.71 -5.19
N ASP A 9 -11.52 4.78 -5.18
CA ASP A 9 -11.11 6.14 -5.57
C ASP A 9 -10.60 6.98 -4.40
N MET A 10 -10.67 6.46 -3.17
CA MET A 10 -10.29 7.20 -1.97
C MET A 10 -8.77 7.40 -1.90
N ALA A 11 -8.28 8.50 -1.33
CA ALA A 11 -6.86 8.64 -1.05
C ALA A 11 -6.43 7.69 0.07
N ASP A 12 -5.15 7.27 0.09
CA ASP A 12 -4.62 6.35 1.12
C ASP A 12 -4.84 6.89 2.55
N ALA A 13 -4.62 8.19 2.75
CA ALA A 13 -4.79 8.86 4.04
C ALA A 13 -6.26 8.87 4.51
N ASP A 14 -7.17 9.12 3.57
CA ASP A 14 -8.61 9.14 3.83
C ASP A 14 -9.12 7.73 4.13
N LEU A 15 -8.64 6.71 3.41
CA LEU A 15 -9.00 5.32 3.61
C LEU A 15 -8.49 4.81 4.97
N GLY A 16 -7.27 5.17 5.37
CA GLY A 16 -6.75 4.87 6.70
C GLY A 16 -7.55 5.54 7.82
N THR A 17 -7.90 6.82 7.63
CA THR A 17 -8.74 7.57 8.58
C THR A 17 -10.15 6.96 8.70
N LEU A 18 -10.72 6.52 7.57
CA LEU A 18 -12.02 5.87 7.53
C LEU A 18 -11.98 4.53 8.28
N GLY A 19 -10.94 3.71 8.08
CA GLY A 19 -10.75 2.46 8.80
C GLY A 19 -10.68 2.66 10.31
N ALA A 20 -9.81 3.56 10.78
CA ALA A 20 -9.67 3.86 12.21
C ALA A 20 -10.98 4.37 12.84
N ASN A 21 -11.73 5.20 12.13
CA ASN A 21 -13.05 5.66 12.60
C ASN A 21 -14.09 4.54 12.63
N ALA A 22 -14.10 3.67 11.62
CA ALA A 22 -15.00 2.52 11.57
C ALA A 22 -14.72 1.56 12.75
N GLU A 23 -13.45 1.29 13.06
CA GLU A 23 -13.06 0.49 14.23
C GLU A 23 -13.54 1.13 15.54
N ARG A 24 -13.30 2.44 15.72
CA ARG A 24 -13.76 3.17 16.90
C ARG A 24 -15.28 3.13 17.04
N LEU A 25 -16.02 3.25 15.94
CA LEU A 25 -17.49 3.19 15.95
C LEU A 25 -18.02 1.78 16.21
N ALA A 26 -17.35 0.73 15.72
CA ALA A 26 -17.72 -0.64 16.02
C ALA A 26 -17.59 -0.96 17.52
N LEU A 27 -16.61 -0.35 18.20
CA LEU A 27 -16.38 -0.54 19.65
C LEU A 27 -17.28 0.38 20.49
N ASN A 28 -17.31 1.67 20.17
CA ASN A 28 -17.82 2.72 21.07
C ASN A 28 -19.05 3.47 20.53
N GLY A 29 -19.51 3.17 19.30
CA GLY A 29 -20.66 3.82 18.70
C GLY A 29 -22.00 3.43 19.34
N ASN A 30 -23.06 4.16 18.99
CA ASN A 30 -24.43 3.72 19.27
C ASN A 30 -24.79 2.48 18.42
N ALA A 31 -25.92 1.82 18.72
CA ALA A 31 -26.31 0.57 18.05
C ALA A 31 -26.32 0.68 16.51
N LYS A 32 -26.84 1.77 15.95
CA LYS A 32 -26.88 1.99 14.50
C LYS A 32 -25.48 2.17 13.92
N GLN A 33 -24.62 2.91 14.61
CA GLN A 33 -23.22 3.12 14.20
C GLN A 33 -22.41 1.82 14.26
N LYS A 34 -22.61 1.01 15.29
CA LYS A 34 -21.96 -0.30 15.44
C LYS A 34 -22.32 -1.22 14.30
N THR A 35 -23.61 -1.38 14.01
CA THR A 35 -24.07 -2.22 12.89
C THR A 35 -23.54 -1.74 11.56
N ALA A 36 -23.58 -0.42 11.30
CA ALA A 36 -23.06 0.14 10.06
C ALA A 36 -21.54 -0.04 9.93
N ALA A 37 -20.79 0.17 11.02
CA ALA A 37 -19.34 -0.02 11.04
C ALA A 37 -18.95 -1.49 10.85
N GLN A 38 -19.64 -2.42 11.53
CA GLN A 38 -19.42 -3.86 11.37
C GLN A 38 -19.70 -4.34 9.94
N ALA A 39 -20.70 -3.77 9.27
CA ALA A 39 -20.99 -4.08 7.88
C ALA A 39 -19.94 -3.53 6.91
N ALA A 40 -19.37 -2.35 7.19
CA ALA A 40 -18.42 -1.68 6.31
C ALA A 40 -16.95 -2.10 6.51
N LEU A 41 -16.57 -2.49 7.74
CA LEU A 41 -15.20 -2.82 8.11
C LEU A 41 -14.52 -3.86 7.20
N PRO A 42 -15.17 -4.98 6.83
CA PRO A 42 -14.54 -5.98 5.98
C PRO A 42 -14.07 -5.40 4.63
N ALA A 43 -14.92 -4.61 3.97
CA ALA A 43 -14.59 -3.99 2.67
C ALA A 43 -13.48 -2.93 2.79
N ILE A 44 -13.48 -2.15 3.88
CA ILE A 44 -12.42 -1.15 4.14
C ILE A 44 -11.07 -1.85 4.37
N GLN A 45 -11.06 -2.93 5.15
CA GLN A 45 -9.85 -3.68 5.46
C GLN A 45 -9.28 -4.40 4.23
N GLU A 46 -10.15 -4.96 3.38
CA GLU A 46 -9.76 -5.60 2.13
C GLU A 46 -9.05 -4.60 1.20
N GLU A 47 -9.64 -3.42 0.99
CA GLU A 47 -9.02 -2.39 0.14
C GLU A 47 -7.67 -1.90 0.72
N LEU A 48 -7.59 -1.71 2.04
CA LEU A 48 -6.32 -1.38 2.69
C LEU A 48 -5.26 -2.46 2.44
N ALA A 49 -5.63 -3.75 2.57
CA ALA A 49 -4.71 -4.86 2.31
C ALA A 49 -4.25 -4.89 0.84
N VAL A 50 -5.17 -4.68 -0.11
CA VAL A 50 -4.86 -4.61 -1.55
C VAL A 50 -3.84 -3.49 -1.83
N ARG A 51 -4.02 -2.31 -1.24
CA ARG A 51 -3.09 -1.19 -1.43
C ARG A 51 -1.73 -1.43 -0.81
N GLN A 52 -1.69 -2.00 0.39
CA GLN A 52 -0.44 -2.36 1.03
C GLN A 52 0.34 -3.39 0.20
N ALA A 53 -0.35 -4.39 -0.35
CA ALA A 53 0.25 -5.36 -1.25
C ALA A 53 0.80 -4.70 -2.53
N ARG A 54 0.05 -3.77 -3.15
CA ARG A 54 0.51 -3.01 -4.33
C ARG A 54 1.76 -2.18 -4.03
N LYS A 55 1.80 -1.50 -2.88
CA LYS A 55 2.98 -0.71 -2.46
C LYS A 55 4.19 -1.59 -2.18
N ALA A 56 3.98 -2.74 -1.55
CA ALA A 56 5.05 -3.73 -1.33
C ALA A 56 5.61 -4.26 -2.67
N ALA A 57 4.74 -4.56 -3.64
CA ALA A 57 5.17 -4.98 -4.97
C ALA A 57 5.96 -3.88 -5.71
N ALA A 58 5.49 -2.63 -5.66
CA ALA A 58 6.17 -1.50 -6.30
C ALA A 58 7.56 -1.21 -5.69
N THR A 59 7.67 -1.30 -4.36
CA THR A 59 8.96 -1.12 -3.67
C THR A 59 9.93 -2.28 -3.91
N ALA A 60 9.42 -3.51 -4.02
CA ALA A 60 10.24 -4.66 -4.41
C ALA A 60 10.81 -4.49 -5.84
N ALA A 61 10.00 -4.01 -6.78
CA ALA A 61 10.40 -3.77 -8.16
C ALA A 61 11.49 -2.68 -8.26
N THR A 62 11.34 -1.56 -7.54
CA THR A 62 12.36 -0.50 -7.53
C THR A 62 13.67 -0.95 -6.87
N LYS A 63 13.59 -1.74 -5.79
CA LYS A 63 14.78 -2.33 -5.15
C LYS A 63 15.49 -3.34 -6.06
N ALA A 64 14.76 -4.10 -6.87
CA ALA A 64 15.34 -4.99 -7.87
C ALA A 64 16.06 -4.20 -8.97
N ALA A 65 15.42 -3.17 -9.53
CA ALA A 65 16.00 -2.32 -10.56
C ALA A 65 17.27 -1.58 -10.09
N GLY A 66 17.27 -1.06 -8.85
CA GLY A 66 18.44 -0.39 -8.26
C GLY A 66 19.63 -1.33 -7.99
N ARG A 67 19.39 -2.62 -7.77
CA ARG A 67 20.46 -3.64 -7.66
C ARG A 67 21.04 -4.01 -9.02
N GLY A 68 20.20 -4.13 -10.05
CA GLY A 68 20.64 -4.37 -11.43
C GLY A 68 21.57 -3.27 -11.95
N ARG A 69 21.21 -2.00 -11.74
CA ARG A 69 22.04 -0.85 -12.14
C ARG A 69 23.40 -0.81 -11.43
N ARG A 70 23.44 -1.11 -10.12
CA ARG A 70 24.71 -1.18 -9.38
C ARG A 70 25.60 -2.33 -9.85
N LYS A 71 25.02 -3.49 -10.14
CA LYS A 71 25.78 -4.62 -10.68
C LYS A 71 26.35 -4.31 -12.05
N ALA A 72 25.57 -3.68 -12.93
CA ALA A 72 26.05 -3.24 -14.25
C ALA A 72 27.18 -2.19 -14.15
N ALA A 73 27.07 -1.23 -13.23
CA ALA A 73 28.11 -0.22 -13.02
C ALA A 73 29.43 -0.81 -12.48
N VAL A 74 29.35 -1.82 -11.60
CA VAL A 74 30.55 -2.51 -11.08
C VAL A 74 31.23 -3.35 -12.15
N VAL A 75 30.46 -4.02 -13.01
CA VAL A 75 31.01 -4.79 -14.14
C VAL A 75 31.67 -3.86 -15.16
N ALA A 76 31.02 -2.77 -15.54
CA ALA A 76 31.58 -1.79 -16.48
C ALA A 76 32.86 -1.11 -15.94
N ALA A 77 32.91 -0.83 -14.64
CA ALA A 77 34.11 -0.27 -14.00
C ALA A 77 35.27 -1.29 -13.93
N ALA A 78 34.97 -2.58 -13.79
CA ALA A 78 35.98 -3.64 -13.78
C ALA A 78 36.55 -3.88 -15.19
N GLU A 79 35.73 -3.84 -16.24
CA GLU A 79 36.18 -3.98 -17.63
C GLU A 79 37.06 -2.79 -18.07
N ALA A 80 36.67 -1.56 -17.72
CA ALA A 80 37.47 -0.37 -18.04
C ALA A 80 38.84 -0.34 -17.34
N ALA A 81 38.94 -0.94 -16.14
CA ALA A 81 40.21 -1.06 -15.42
C ALA A 81 41.13 -2.13 -16.02
N SER A 82 40.58 -3.16 -16.68
CA SER A 82 41.37 -4.21 -17.35
C SER A 82 41.90 -3.84 -18.74
N GLU A 83 41.31 -2.86 -19.43
CA GLU A 83 41.80 -2.36 -20.73
C GLU A 83 42.92 -1.31 -20.60
N SER A 84 43.21 -0.83 -19.39
CA SER A 84 44.20 0.23 -19.12
C SER A 84 45.53 -0.29 -18.54
N ALA A 85 45.72 -1.62 -18.49
CA ALA A 85 46.89 -2.31 -17.94
C ALA A 85 47.60 -3.14 -19.02
#